data_AF-A0A2D5MLC7-F1
#
_entry.id   AF-A0A2D5MLC7-F1
#
_cell.length_a   1.000
_cell.length_b   1.000
_cell.length_c   1.000
_cell.angle_alpha   90.00
_cell.angle_beta   90.00
_cell.angle_gamma   90.00
#
_symmetry.space_group_name_H-M   'P 1'
#
loop_
_entity.id
_entity.type
_entity.pdbx_description
1 polymer ?
#
loop_
_entity_poly.entity_id
_entity_poly.type
_entity_poly.pdbx_seq_one_letter_code
_entity_poly.pdbx_strand_id
1 'polypeptide(L)'
;MSPFLICSNIENFLFGKIHTFTSYINYCGKLDKNGNDNEIWESLIYPFLTKIMKIIVFILILTGLPVLVSAEEKPWTSLYNTRDLSGWQTTGNWLPQKDGSLLIKPRKGEKGWQRYDAYLWSKKKYKDFVLHVEYKYPPGGNSGVFFRVGDLNDPVQTGIEAQVLDSTKKKGKVGAHDHGGIIRTVGASKNMSKKPGEWNKMIVTCKGYHLQVQLNGENIVNIKLNNTPMKDRPLEGYIGLQDHGEPNNLYFRNIKIKEL
;
A
#
# COMPACT_ATOMS: atom_id res chain seq x y z
N MET A 1 4.72 -13.90 14.77
CA MET A 1 3.79 -14.38 15.82
C MET A 1 4.08 -15.86 16.05
N SER A 2 4.30 -16.28 17.30
CA SER A 2 4.63 -17.68 17.60
C SER A 2 3.41 -18.59 17.34
N PRO A 3 3.62 -19.85 16.94
CA PRO A 3 2.53 -20.82 16.69
C PRO A 3 1.59 -21.01 17.88
N PHE A 4 2.08 -20.77 19.10
CA PHE A 4 1.32 -20.89 20.34
C PHE A 4 0.15 -19.91 20.47
N LEU A 5 0.29 -18.67 19.98
CA LEU A 5 -0.80 -17.67 20.04
C LEU A 5 -1.94 -17.95 19.04
N ILE A 6 -1.69 -18.77 18.02
CA ILE A 6 -2.67 -19.08 16.98
C ILE A 6 -3.60 -20.20 17.46
N CYS A 7 -3.08 -21.22 18.14
CA CYS A 7 -3.89 -22.28 18.76
C CYS A 7 -4.84 -21.75 19.82
N SER A 8 -4.40 -20.86 20.71
CA SER A 8 -5.24 -20.32 21.79
C SER A 8 -6.43 -19.50 21.27
N ASN A 9 -6.26 -18.80 20.15
CA ASN A 9 -7.32 -18.00 19.54
C ASN A 9 -8.35 -18.87 18.79
N ILE A 10 -7.92 -19.98 18.20
CA ILE A 10 -8.81 -20.94 17.54
C ILE A 10 -9.65 -21.69 18.57
N GLU A 11 -9.06 -22.12 19.68
CA GLU A 11 -9.80 -22.71 20.80
C GLU A 11 -10.85 -21.72 21.31
N ASN A 12 -10.48 -20.48 21.63
CA ASN A 12 -11.42 -19.47 22.13
C ASN A 12 -12.55 -19.14 21.14
N PHE A 13 -12.27 -19.11 19.83
CA PHE A 13 -13.29 -18.86 18.80
C PHE A 13 -14.25 -20.03 18.61
N LEU A 14 -13.73 -21.25 18.58
CA LEU A 14 -14.54 -22.47 18.45
C LEU A 14 -15.37 -22.70 19.72
N PHE A 15 -14.76 -22.62 20.90
CA PHE A 15 -15.47 -22.73 22.17
C PHE A 15 -16.51 -21.63 22.34
N GLY A 16 -16.21 -20.38 21.95
CA GLY A 16 -17.16 -19.27 21.96
C GLY A 16 -18.40 -19.53 21.09
N LYS A 17 -18.22 -20.00 19.85
CA LYS A 17 -19.34 -20.34 18.96
C LYS A 17 -20.13 -21.57 19.41
N ILE A 18 -19.46 -22.58 19.96
CA ILE A 18 -20.11 -23.76 20.54
C ILE A 18 -20.97 -23.34 21.74
N HIS A 19 -20.49 -22.43 22.59
CA HIS A 19 -21.25 -21.93 23.73
C HIS A 19 -22.53 -21.20 23.28
N THR A 20 -22.45 -20.37 22.24
CA THR A 20 -23.61 -19.66 21.67
C THR A 20 -24.62 -20.63 21.04
N PHE A 21 -24.15 -21.64 20.30
CA PHE A 21 -25.02 -22.65 19.68
C PHE A 21 -25.70 -23.55 20.72
N THR A 22 -24.99 -23.95 21.77
CA THR A 22 -25.55 -24.72 22.90
C THR A 22 -26.60 -23.90 23.64
N SER A 23 -26.37 -22.59 23.80
CA SER A 23 -27.33 -21.66 24.41
C SER A 23 -28.60 -21.50 23.55
N TYR A 24 -28.46 -21.50 22.22
CA TYR A 24 -29.58 -21.41 21.28
C TYR A 24 -30.42 -22.70 21.26
N ILE A 25 -29.79 -23.87 21.29
CA ILE A 25 -30.50 -25.16 21.40
C ILE A 25 -31.25 -25.26 22.73
N ASN A 26 -30.63 -24.82 23.84
CA ASN A 26 -31.30 -24.75 25.15
C ASN A 26 -32.50 -23.80 25.15
N TYR A 27 -32.47 -22.72 24.36
CA TYR A 27 -33.59 -21.78 24.28
C TYR A 27 -34.77 -22.34 23.46
N CYS A 28 -34.51 -23.08 22.37
CA CYS A 28 -35.56 -23.56 21.47
C CYS A 28 -36.25 -24.86 21.92
N GLY A 29 -35.61 -25.69 22.75
CA GLY A 29 -36.14 -27.01 23.15
C GLY A 29 -36.82 -27.07 24.52
N LYS A 30 -36.64 -26.06 25.37
CA LYS A 30 -36.96 -26.16 26.80
C LYS A 30 -38.46 -26.15 27.11
N LEU A 31 -39.27 -25.53 26.25
CA LEU A 31 -40.71 -25.40 26.47
C LEU A 31 -41.50 -26.05 25.33
N ASP A 32 -42.59 -26.75 25.66
CA ASP A 32 -43.58 -27.19 24.69
C ASP A 32 -44.41 -26.01 24.14
N LYS A 33 -45.33 -26.28 23.20
CA LYS A 33 -46.20 -25.24 22.60
C LYS A 33 -47.09 -24.50 23.61
N ASN A 34 -47.20 -25.02 24.84
CA ASN A 34 -48.01 -24.46 25.92
C ASN A 34 -47.15 -23.80 27.01
N GLY A 35 -45.83 -23.73 26.83
CA GLY A 35 -44.92 -23.10 27.79
C GLY A 35 -44.54 -23.97 28.99
N ASN A 36 -44.76 -25.29 28.92
CA ASN A 36 -44.37 -26.23 29.97
C ASN A 36 -43.00 -26.86 29.70
N ASP A 37 -42.27 -27.19 30.77
CA ASP A 37 -40.98 -27.87 30.67
C ASP A 37 -41.10 -29.17 29.88
N ASN A 38 -40.29 -29.29 28.83
CA ASN A 38 -40.38 -30.42 27.93
C ASN A 38 -39.48 -31.57 28.40
N GLU A 39 -40.05 -32.46 29.22
CA GLU A 39 -39.34 -33.57 29.86
C GLU A 39 -38.63 -34.50 28.86
N ILE A 40 -39.19 -34.65 27.65
CA ILE A 40 -38.57 -35.40 26.54
C ILE A 40 -37.30 -34.71 26.02
N TRP A 41 -37.27 -33.37 26.00
CA TRP A 41 -36.08 -32.62 25.57
C TRP A 41 -34.93 -32.76 26.55
N GLU A 42 -35.20 -32.61 27.84
CA GLU A 42 -34.16 -32.68 28.88
C GLU A 42 -33.63 -34.11 29.07
N SER A 43 -34.51 -35.12 29.02
CA SER A 43 -34.12 -36.51 29.31
C SER A 43 -33.55 -37.29 28.12
N LEU A 44 -33.95 -36.97 26.88
CA LEU A 44 -33.60 -37.75 25.70
C LEU A 44 -32.89 -36.94 24.62
N ILE A 45 -33.44 -35.79 24.22
CA ILE A 45 -32.96 -35.07 23.03
C ILE A 45 -31.68 -34.29 23.31
N TYR A 46 -31.60 -33.56 24.42
CA TYR A 46 -30.42 -32.78 24.80
C TYR A 46 -29.16 -33.63 25.02
N PRO A 47 -29.19 -34.74 25.81
CA PRO A 47 -28.00 -35.59 25.97
C PRO A 47 -27.58 -36.26 24.65
N PHE A 48 -28.52 -36.56 23.75
CA PHE A 48 -28.22 -37.11 22.42
C PHE A 48 -27.58 -36.07 21.49
N LEU A 49 -28.13 -34.85 21.41
CA LEU A 49 -27.59 -33.76 20.60
C LEU A 49 -26.21 -33.32 21.07
N THR A 50 -26.01 -33.22 22.39
CA THR A 50 -24.69 -32.86 22.95
C THR A 50 -23.65 -33.95 22.67
N LYS A 51 -24.04 -35.23 22.67
CA LYS A 51 -23.14 -36.35 22.30
C LYS A 51 -22.79 -36.33 20.81
N ILE A 52 -23.75 -36.09 19.92
CA ILE A 52 -23.51 -35.90 18.47
C ILE A 52 -22.59 -34.71 18.23
N MET A 53 -22.85 -33.58 18.87
CA MET A 53 -22.04 -32.37 18.70
C MET A 53 -20.61 -32.59 19.18
N LYS A 54 -20.39 -33.30 20.28
CA LYS A 54 -19.05 -33.70 20.74
C LYS A 54 -18.35 -34.61 19.73
N ILE A 55 -19.06 -35.56 19.11
CA ILE A 55 -18.51 -36.43 18.07
C ILE A 55 -18.14 -35.63 16.81
N ILE A 56 -18.97 -34.68 16.38
CA ILE A 56 -18.69 -33.81 15.23
C ILE A 56 -17.46 -32.94 15.49
N VAL A 57 -17.36 -32.33 16.67
CA VAL A 57 -16.19 -31.53 17.06
C VAL A 57 -14.93 -32.40 17.11
N PHE A 58 -15.03 -33.62 17.66
CA PHE A 58 -13.92 -34.57 17.70
C PHE A 58 -13.46 -34.99 16.30
N ILE A 59 -14.40 -35.25 15.37
CA ILE A 59 -14.10 -35.55 13.96
C ILE A 59 -13.47 -34.34 13.25
N LEU A 60 -13.93 -33.12 13.52
CA LEU A 60 -13.35 -31.89 12.95
C LEU A 60 -11.92 -31.65 13.45
N ILE A 61 -11.61 -32.03 14.69
CA ILE A 61 -10.24 -31.98 15.24
C ILE A 61 -9.36 -33.09 14.62
N LEU A 62 -9.90 -34.30 14.44
CA LEU A 62 -9.18 -35.45 13.87
C LEU A 62 -8.91 -35.35 12.37
N THR A 63 -9.75 -34.63 11.61
CA THR A 63 -9.52 -34.46 10.16
C THR A 63 -8.38 -33.50 9.84
N GLY A 64 -7.85 -32.77 10.83
CA GLY A 64 -6.61 -32.00 10.71
C GLY A 64 -6.60 -31.02 9.54
N LEU A 65 -7.76 -30.62 9.02
CA LEU A 65 -7.84 -29.70 7.89
C LEU A 65 -7.24 -28.37 8.34
N PRO A 66 -6.07 -27.98 7.82
CA PRO A 66 -5.54 -26.67 8.15
C PRO A 66 -6.51 -25.66 7.57
N VAL A 67 -7.19 -24.91 8.46
CA VAL A 67 -7.86 -23.69 8.04
C VAL A 67 -6.75 -22.81 7.49
N LEU A 68 -6.66 -22.75 6.16
CA LEU A 68 -5.79 -21.81 5.47
C LEU A 68 -6.32 -20.41 5.80
N VAL A 69 -5.81 -19.85 6.90
CA VAL A 69 -5.95 -18.43 7.18
C VAL A 69 -5.16 -17.72 6.10
N SER A 70 -5.85 -17.35 5.02
CA SER A 70 -5.32 -16.42 4.04
C SER A 70 -5.00 -15.13 4.80
N ALA A 71 -3.74 -14.70 4.77
CA ALA A 71 -3.38 -13.39 5.31
C ALA A 71 -4.19 -12.35 4.53
N GLU A 72 -5.07 -11.61 5.23
CA GLU A 72 -5.92 -10.61 4.61
C GLU A 72 -5.06 -9.57 3.89
N GLU A 73 -5.18 -9.50 2.56
CA GLU A 73 -4.43 -8.51 1.80
C GLU A 73 -4.94 -7.10 2.15
N LYS A 74 -4.05 -6.23 2.63
CA LYS A 74 -4.40 -4.85 2.94
C LYS A 74 -4.97 -4.14 1.69
N PRO A 75 -6.03 -3.33 1.82
CA PRO A 75 -6.64 -2.63 0.70
C PRO A 75 -5.76 -1.48 0.18
N TRP A 76 -6.01 -1.07 -1.07
CA TRP A 76 -5.45 0.16 -1.60
C TRP A 76 -6.09 1.38 -0.94
N THR A 77 -5.26 2.34 -0.54
CA THR A 77 -5.67 3.64 0.02
C THR A 77 -5.27 4.76 -0.94
N SER A 78 -6.18 5.68 -1.24
CA SER A 78 -5.86 6.88 -2.01
C SER A 78 -5.12 7.88 -1.13
N LEU A 79 -3.95 8.35 -1.56
CA LEU A 79 -3.21 9.41 -0.87
C LEU A 79 -3.71 10.80 -1.27
N TYR A 80 -4.23 10.95 -2.49
CA TYR A 80 -4.87 12.19 -2.95
C TYR A 80 -6.37 12.01 -3.05
N ASN A 81 -7.12 12.95 -2.48
CA ASN A 81 -8.58 12.89 -2.39
C ASN A 81 -9.31 13.53 -3.58
N THR A 82 -8.55 13.91 -4.62
CA THR A 82 -8.99 14.58 -5.86
C THR A 82 -9.62 15.98 -5.70
N ARG A 83 -9.67 16.53 -4.49
CA ARG A 83 -10.30 17.82 -4.19
C ARG A 83 -9.32 18.85 -3.64
N ASP A 84 -8.47 18.45 -2.71
CA ASP A 84 -7.59 19.33 -1.97
C ASP A 84 -6.34 18.59 -1.43
N LEU A 85 -5.49 19.31 -0.71
CA LEU A 85 -4.23 18.82 -0.17
C LEU A 85 -4.30 18.50 1.34
N SER A 86 -5.48 18.31 1.91
CA SER A 86 -5.64 18.05 3.36
C SER A 86 -4.86 16.85 3.88
N GLY A 87 -4.58 15.85 3.03
CA GLY A 87 -3.73 14.68 3.34
C GLY A 87 -2.22 14.91 3.18
N TRP A 88 -1.81 16.08 2.71
CA TRP A 88 -0.43 16.41 2.32
C TRP A 88 0.08 17.64 3.07
N GLN A 89 1.39 17.86 2.97
CA GLN A 89 2.06 19.07 3.44
C GLN A 89 2.96 19.62 2.32
N THR A 90 2.87 20.92 2.08
CA THR A 90 3.65 21.63 1.05
C THR A 90 3.52 23.14 1.24
N THR A 91 4.56 23.89 0.86
CA THR A 91 4.50 25.34 0.62
C THR A 91 4.33 25.65 -0.87
N GLY A 92 4.45 24.65 -1.73
CA GLY A 92 4.47 24.77 -3.20
C GLY A 92 3.08 25.07 -3.76
N ASN A 93 3.05 25.42 -5.05
CA ASN A 93 1.81 25.73 -5.73
C ASN A 93 1.28 24.53 -6.52
N TRP A 94 0.48 23.72 -5.83
CA TRP A 94 -0.15 22.51 -6.34
C TRP A 94 -1.65 22.75 -6.50
N LEU A 95 -2.14 22.68 -7.73
CA LEU A 95 -3.50 23.11 -8.09
C LEU A 95 -4.38 21.89 -8.43
N PRO A 96 -5.37 21.54 -7.58
CA PRO A 96 -6.38 20.54 -7.93
C PRO A 96 -7.10 20.90 -9.23
N GLN A 97 -7.29 19.91 -10.09
CA GLN A 97 -7.96 20.05 -11.39
C GLN A 97 -9.32 19.36 -11.38
N LYS A 98 -10.22 19.79 -12.28
CA LYS A 98 -11.58 19.23 -12.40
C LYS A 98 -11.60 17.75 -12.75
N ASP A 99 -10.57 17.23 -13.43
CA ASP A 99 -10.45 15.82 -13.81
C ASP A 99 -9.85 14.94 -12.68
N GLY A 100 -9.70 15.51 -11.48
CA GLY A 100 -9.10 14.83 -10.33
C GLY A 100 -7.58 14.68 -10.41
N SER A 101 -6.92 15.34 -11.37
CA SER A 101 -5.46 15.50 -11.37
C SER A 101 -5.02 16.66 -10.48
N LEU A 102 -3.72 16.72 -10.23
CA LEU A 102 -3.05 17.75 -9.47
C LEU A 102 -1.93 18.33 -10.33
N LEU A 103 -2.01 19.64 -10.63
CA LEU A 103 -1.05 20.35 -11.45
C LEU A 103 0.01 21.01 -10.55
N ILE A 104 1.29 20.76 -10.84
CA ILE A 104 2.40 21.59 -10.33
C ILE A 104 2.48 22.84 -11.21
N LYS A 105 2.32 24.00 -10.60
CA LYS A 105 2.46 25.29 -11.28
C LYS A 105 3.25 26.26 -10.41
N PRO A 106 4.59 26.18 -10.37
CA PRO A 106 5.39 27.01 -9.47
C PRO A 106 5.10 28.49 -9.70
N ARG A 107 5.19 29.30 -8.64
CA ARG A 107 4.94 30.75 -8.72
C ARG A 107 6.11 31.44 -9.41
N LYS A 108 5.86 32.64 -9.92
CA LYS A 108 6.90 33.46 -10.58
C LYS A 108 8.14 33.59 -9.69
N GLY A 109 9.29 33.18 -10.22
CA GLY A 109 10.58 33.28 -9.52
C GLY A 109 10.95 32.05 -8.69
N GLU A 110 10.06 31.07 -8.57
CA GLU A 110 10.32 29.81 -7.90
C GLU A 110 11.12 28.87 -8.81
N LYS A 111 12.45 28.95 -8.76
CA LYS A 111 13.35 28.19 -9.63
C LYS A 111 14.18 27.20 -8.85
N GLY A 112 14.60 26.14 -9.53
CA GLY A 112 15.52 25.14 -9.00
C GLY A 112 14.83 24.08 -8.14
N TRP A 113 15.51 22.95 -8.01
CA TRP A 113 14.98 21.74 -7.39
C TRP A 113 15.15 21.69 -5.88
N GLN A 114 16.00 22.54 -5.29
CA GLN A 114 16.32 22.50 -3.85
C GLN A 114 15.23 23.12 -2.95
N ARG A 115 14.03 23.32 -3.50
CA ARG A 115 12.86 23.87 -2.82
C ARG A 115 12.05 22.75 -2.16
N TYR A 116 12.67 22.04 -1.21
CA TYR A 116 12.09 20.81 -0.67
C TYR A 116 10.78 21.03 0.08
N ASP A 117 10.58 22.20 0.68
CA ASP A 117 9.32 22.59 1.31
C ASP A 117 8.18 22.76 0.28
N ALA A 118 8.52 23.09 -0.98
CA ALA A 118 7.57 23.20 -2.07
C ALA A 118 7.14 21.85 -2.68
N TYR A 119 7.83 20.75 -2.34
CA TYR A 119 7.41 19.42 -2.77
C TYR A 119 6.12 19.03 -2.05
N LEU A 120 5.40 18.05 -2.59
CA LEU A 120 4.22 17.51 -1.95
C LEU A 120 4.61 16.31 -1.11
N TRP A 121 4.50 16.40 0.21
CA TRP A 121 4.88 15.31 1.13
C TRP A 121 3.67 14.69 1.83
N SER A 122 3.68 13.37 1.98
CA SER A 122 2.68 12.67 2.77
C SER A 122 2.83 13.03 4.25
N LYS A 123 1.73 13.11 5.00
CA LYS A 123 1.80 13.31 6.46
C LYS A 123 2.24 12.05 7.22
N LYS A 124 1.95 10.88 6.67
CA LYS A 124 2.30 9.56 7.22
C LYS A 124 3.60 9.04 6.60
N LYS A 125 4.38 8.30 7.39
CA LYS A 125 5.51 7.48 6.93
C LYS A 125 5.06 6.07 6.57
N TYR A 126 5.72 5.46 5.59
CA TYR A 126 5.42 4.13 5.08
C TYR A 126 6.69 3.28 5.02
N LYS A 127 6.59 2.02 5.44
CA LYS A 127 7.69 1.05 5.47
C LYS A 127 7.69 0.16 4.23
N ASP A 128 6.85 -0.88 4.24
CA ASP A 128 6.67 -1.81 3.13
C ASP A 128 5.34 -1.51 2.43
N PHE A 129 5.39 -1.29 1.12
CA PHE A 129 4.24 -0.83 0.35
C PHE A 129 4.39 -1.09 -1.14
N VAL A 130 3.26 -1.03 -1.84
CA VAL A 130 3.15 -0.80 -3.28
C VAL A 130 2.55 0.59 -3.49
N LEU A 131 3.26 1.48 -4.17
CA LEU A 131 2.83 2.82 -4.50
C LEU A 131 2.51 2.90 -6.00
N HIS A 132 1.30 3.32 -6.35
CA HIS A 132 0.87 3.63 -7.71
C HIS A 132 0.82 5.15 -7.86
N VAL A 133 1.45 5.66 -8.92
CA VAL A 133 1.37 7.07 -9.31
C VAL A 133 1.22 7.16 -10.82
N GLU A 134 0.30 8.01 -11.28
CA GLU A 134 0.22 8.42 -12.68
C GLU A 134 0.65 9.86 -12.84
N TYR A 135 1.38 10.15 -13.92
CA TYR A 135 1.83 11.50 -14.23
C TYR A 135 1.94 11.76 -15.72
N LYS A 136 1.83 13.03 -16.12
CA LYS A 136 2.18 13.51 -17.46
C LYS A 136 3.03 14.76 -17.34
N TYR A 137 4.03 14.88 -18.18
CA TYR A 137 4.98 15.99 -18.19
C TYR A 137 4.94 16.76 -19.52
N PRO A 138 5.31 18.06 -19.51
CA PRO A 138 5.55 18.82 -20.73
C PRO A 138 6.87 18.38 -21.40
N PRO A 139 7.16 18.83 -22.64
CA PRO A 139 8.47 18.60 -23.26
C PRO A 139 9.60 19.08 -22.35
N GLY A 140 10.59 18.23 -22.11
CA GLY A 140 11.70 18.52 -21.19
C GLY A 140 11.33 18.55 -19.70
N GLY A 141 10.11 18.14 -19.31
CA GLY A 141 9.66 18.19 -17.93
C GLY A 141 10.50 17.34 -17.00
N ASN A 142 10.68 17.81 -15.75
CA ASN A 142 11.49 17.19 -14.72
C ASN A 142 10.77 17.25 -13.36
N SER A 143 10.72 16.12 -12.66
CA SER A 143 10.16 15.91 -11.34
C SER A 143 10.66 14.56 -10.82
N GLY A 144 10.09 14.04 -9.74
CA GLY A 144 10.51 12.80 -9.12
C GLY A 144 9.44 12.27 -8.17
N VAL A 145 9.37 10.94 -8.07
CA VAL A 145 8.57 10.25 -7.06
C VAL A 145 9.51 9.85 -5.93
N PHE A 146 9.38 10.53 -4.80
CA PHE A 146 10.15 10.29 -3.59
C PHE A 146 9.44 9.27 -2.70
N PHE A 147 10.22 8.41 -2.05
CA PHE A 147 9.70 7.45 -1.07
C PHE A 147 10.76 7.08 -0.04
N ARG A 148 10.28 6.63 1.12
CA ARG A 148 11.11 6.35 2.32
C ARG A 148 12.03 7.52 2.67
N VAL A 149 11.51 8.74 2.59
CA VAL A 149 12.26 9.95 2.99
C VAL A 149 12.32 10.05 4.51
N GLY A 150 13.53 10.05 5.06
CA GLY A 150 13.76 10.16 6.51
C GLY A 150 13.60 11.60 7.03
N ASP A 151 14.14 12.57 6.31
CA ASP A 151 14.13 14.00 6.62
C ASP A 151 13.67 14.81 5.40
N LEU A 152 12.64 15.63 5.58
CA LEU A 152 12.06 16.46 4.53
C LEU A 152 12.92 17.69 4.19
N ASN A 153 13.85 18.07 5.06
CA ASN A 153 14.83 19.13 4.78
C ASN A 153 16.02 18.63 3.97
N ASP A 154 16.21 17.31 3.90
CA ASP A 154 17.28 16.67 3.13
C ASP A 154 16.78 15.40 2.41
N PRO A 155 15.76 15.51 1.54
CA PRO A 155 15.11 14.34 0.95
C PRO A 155 16.03 13.57 0.01
N VAL A 156 16.98 14.25 -0.64
CA VAL A 156 17.92 13.62 -1.58
C VAL A 156 18.97 12.77 -0.84
N GLN A 157 19.40 13.17 0.36
CA GLN A 157 20.35 12.38 1.17
C GLN A 157 19.69 11.46 2.21
N THR A 158 18.39 11.61 2.45
CA THR A 158 17.66 10.74 3.41
C THR A 158 16.52 9.90 2.82
N GLY A 159 16.20 10.00 1.54
CA GLY A 159 15.20 9.17 0.86
C GLY A 159 15.63 8.54 -0.45
N ILE A 160 14.64 8.04 -1.20
CA ILE A 160 14.86 7.43 -2.52
C ILE A 160 13.99 8.16 -3.53
N GLU A 161 14.55 8.41 -4.71
CA GLU A 161 13.87 9.09 -5.81
C GLU A 161 13.84 8.18 -7.05
N ALA A 162 12.63 7.87 -7.51
CA ALA A 162 12.41 7.37 -8.86
C ALA A 162 12.19 8.57 -9.80
N GLN A 163 13.06 8.71 -10.79
CA GLN A 163 13.15 9.90 -11.63
C GLN A 163 11.95 10.03 -12.57
N VAL A 164 11.40 11.25 -12.68
CA VAL A 164 10.41 11.63 -13.70
C VAL A 164 11.03 12.66 -14.61
N LEU A 165 11.42 12.25 -15.82
CA LEU A 165 12.07 13.13 -16.79
C LEU A 165 11.53 12.84 -18.19
N ASP A 166 11.41 13.86 -19.05
CA ASP A 166 11.23 13.62 -20.48
C ASP A 166 12.51 12.99 -21.09
N SER A 167 12.55 11.67 -21.09
CA SER A 167 13.64 10.87 -21.69
C SER A 167 13.27 10.33 -23.07
N THR A 168 12.27 10.89 -23.75
CA THR A 168 11.82 10.38 -25.06
C THR A 168 12.86 10.51 -26.16
N LYS A 169 13.76 11.49 -26.03
CA LYS A 169 14.90 11.69 -26.94
C LYS A 169 16.18 11.00 -26.48
N LYS A 170 16.16 10.26 -25.36
CA LYS A 170 17.34 9.58 -24.82
C LYS A 170 17.77 8.45 -25.77
N LYS A 171 18.99 8.59 -26.30
CA LYS A 171 19.67 7.55 -27.07
C LYS A 171 20.58 6.73 -26.15
N GLY A 172 20.67 5.43 -26.41
CA GLY A 172 21.54 4.52 -25.66
C GLY A 172 20.99 4.15 -24.28
N LYS A 173 21.90 3.79 -23.37
CA LYS A 173 21.57 3.29 -22.02
C LYS A 173 20.90 4.36 -21.18
N VAL A 174 19.82 3.98 -20.49
CA VAL A 174 19.11 4.81 -19.52
C VAL A 174 19.88 4.78 -18.20
N GLY A 175 20.22 5.96 -17.67
CA GLY A 175 20.96 6.14 -16.44
C GLY A 175 20.05 6.40 -15.24
N ALA A 176 20.67 6.53 -14.06
CA ALA A 176 19.96 6.82 -12.80
C ALA A 176 19.19 8.16 -12.81
N HIS A 177 19.63 9.11 -13.64
CA HIS A 177 19.02 10.45 -13.79
C HIS A 177 18.06 10.56 -14.99
N ASP A 178 17.84 9.47 -15.71
CA ASP A 178 16.83 9.41 -16.77
C ASP A 178 15.54 8.75 -16.23
N HIS A 179 14.44 8.86 -16.99
CA HIS A 179 13.10 8.43 -16.56
C HIS A 179 13.05 6.99 -16.03
N GLY A 180 12.51 6.82 -14.83
CA GLY A 180 12.39 5.54 -14.15
C GLY A 180 13.68 5.02 -13.52
N GLY A 181 14.80 5.72 -13.71
CA GLY A 181 16.02 5.48 -12.95
C GLY A 181 15.84 5.78 -11.46
N ILE A 182 16.58 5.06 -10.63
CA ILE A 182 16.72 5.37 -9.21
C ILE A 182 17.98 6.21 -9.03
N ILE A 183 17.77 7.47 -8.69
CA ILE A 183 18.82 8.47 -8.54
C ILE A 183 19.92 7.96 -7.58
N ARG A 184 21.19 8.19 -7.95
CA ARG A 184 22.40 7.71 -7.25
C ARG A 184 22.55 6.19 -7.12
N THR A 185 21.76 5.40 -7.86
CA THR A 185 21.83 3.93 -7.77
C THR A 185 21.87 3.26 -9.14
N VAL A 186 20.75 3.22 -9.87
CA VAL A 186 20.64 2.39 -11.07
C VAL A 186 19.72 3.05 -12.09
N GLY A 187 20.06 2.94 -13.37
CA GLY A 187 19.15 3.34 -14.44
C GLY A 187 18.10 2.28 -14.74
N ALA A 188 17.01 2.69 -15.37
CA ALA A 188 16.01 1.76 -15.88
C ALA A 188 16.64 0.77 -16.89
N SER A 189 16.22 -0.50 -16.84
CA SER A 189 16.66 -1.52 -17.82
C SER A 189 16.21 -1.19 -19.25
N LYS A 190 15.10 -0.46 -19.39
CA LYS A 190 14.51 -0.07 -20.67
C LYS A 190 13.90 1.33 -20.57
N ASN A 191 14.03 2.12 -21.64
CA ASN A 191 13.36 3.40 -21.73
C ASN A 191 11.87 3.16 -22.04
N MET A 192 11.01 3.40 -21.05
CA MET A 192 9.57 3.23 -21.17
C MET A 192 8.83 4.58 -21.18
N SER A 193 9.53 5.67 -21.49
CA SER A 193 8.95 7.02 -21.55
C SER A 193 7.87 7.11 -22.62
N LYS A 194 6.69 7.58 -22.25
CA LYS A 194 5.71 8.07 -23.22
C LYS A 194 6.02 9.49 -23.67
N LYS A 195 5.41 9.91 -24.77
CA LYS A 195 5.56 11.29 -25.30
C LYS A 195 5.08 12.33 -24.28
N PRO A 196 5.64 13.55 -24.29
CA PRO A 196 5.09 14.64 -23.49
C PRO A 196 3.59 14.81 -23.70
N GLY A 197 2.86 15.09 -22.61
CA GLY A 197 1.41 15.18 -22.60
C GLY A 197 0.67 13.84 -22.40
N GLU A 198 1.33 12.70 -22.57
CA GLU A 198 0.74 11.38 -22.32
C GLU A 198 0.91 10.95 -20.84
N TRP A 199 -0.10 10.25 -20.32
CA TRP A 199 -0.06 9.68 -18.97
C TRP A 199 0.85 8.45 -18.90
N ASN A 200 1.87 8.55 -18.06
CA ASN A 200 2.72 7.46 -17.61
C ASN A 200 2.15 6.87 -16.32
N LYS A 201 2.32 5.55 -16.15
CA LYS A 201 1.96 4.81 -14.92
C LYS A 201 3.23 4.24 -14.30
N MET A 202 3.57 4.66 -13.09
CA MET A 202 4.65 4.09 -12.29
C MET A 202 4.08 3.32 -11.10
N ILE A 203 4.60 2.12 -10.87
CA ILE A 203 4.35 1.33 -9.67
C ILE A 203 5.68 1.07 -8.98
N VAL A 204 5.81 1.50 -7.73
CA VAL A 204 6.99 1.28 -6.89
C VAL A 204 6.63 0.26 -5.81
N THR A 205 7.35 -0.85 -5.75
CA THR A 205 7.20 -1.85 -4.68
C THR A 205 8.42 -1.81 -3.78
N CYS A 206 8.19 -1.58 -2.50
CA CYS A 206 9.19 -1.60 -1.43
C CYS A 206 8.83 -2.69 -0.42
N LYS A 207 9.68 -3.70 -0.24
CA LYS A 207 9.50 -4.77 0.75
C LYS A 207 10.82 -5.13 1.40
N GLY A 208 11.03 -4.72 2.65
CA GLY A 208 12.36 -4.73 3.27
C GLY A 208 13.35 -3.98 2.36
N TYR A 209 14.49 -4.59 2.05
CA TYR A 209 15.48 -4.02 1.13
C TYR A 209 15.14 -4.20 -0.36
N HIS A 210 14.08 -4.94 -0.70
CA HIS A 210 13.71 -5.15 -2.09
C HIS A 210 12.99 -3.92 -2.64
N LEU A 211 13.55 -3.33 -3.71
CA LEU A 211 12.96 -2.24 -4.48
C LEU A 211 12.70 -2.70 -5.91
N GLN A 212 11.46 -2.58 -6.36
CA GLN A 212 11.07 -2.76 -7.75
C GLN A 212 10.36 -1.52 -8.28
N VAL A 213 10.59 -1.19 -9.55
CA VAL A 213 9.84 -0.17 -10.27
C VAL A 213 9.31 -0.77 -11.56
N GLN A 214 7.99 -0.69 -11.74
CA GLN A 214 7.33 -0.91 -13.00
C GLN A 214 6.96 0.43 -13.63
N LEU A 215 7.27 0.62 -14.91
CA LEU A 215 6.90 1.80 -15.67
C LEU A 215 6.14 1.39 -16.93
N ASN A 216 4.91 1.88 -17.08
CA ASN A 216 4.03 1.60 -18.22
C ASN A 216 3.84 0.09 -18.53
N GLY A 217 3.82 -0.74 -17.48
CA GLY A 217 3.62 -2.19 -17.58
C GLY A 217 4.91 -3.02 -17.64
N GLU A 218 6.08 -2.39 -17.74
CA GLU A 218 7.38 -3.07 -17.80
C GLU A 218 8.14 -2.96 -16.48
N ASN A 219 8.71 -4.06 -16.00
CA ASN A 219 9.55 -4.04 -14.79
C ASN A 219 10.95 -3.53 -15.15
N ILE A 220 11.22 -2.27 -14.83
CA ILE A 220 12.44 -1.57 -15.26
C ILE A 220 13.55 -1.54 -14.20
N VAL A 221 13.22 -1.76 -12.93
CA VAL A 221 14.16 -1.82 -11.81
C VAL A 221 13.75 -2.98 -10.90
N ASN A 222 14.71 -3.78 -10.47
CA ASN A 222 14.52 -4.86 -9.51
C ASN A 222 15.85 -5.09 -8.76
N ILE A 223 16.00 -4.51 -7.58
CA ILE A 223 17.27 -4.48 -6.83
C ILE A 223 17.08 -4.72 -5.34
N LYS A 224 18.17 -5.10 -4.65
CA LYS A 224 18.26 -5.06 -3.19
C LYS A 224 19.03 -3.81 -2.77
N LEU A 225 18.37 -2.87 -2.09
CA LEU A 225 18.94 -1.58 -1.69
C LEU A 225 20.21 -1.72 -0.84
N ASN A 226 20.28 -2.73 0.03
CA ASN A 226 21.47 -3.02 0.85
C ASN A 226 22.70 -3.48 0.05
N ASN A 227 22.56 -3.76 -1.26
CA ASN A 227 23.67 -4.06 -2.17
C ASN A 227 24.06 -2.85 -3.04
N THR A 228 23.63 -1.64 -2.68
CA THR A 228 23.84 -0.42 -3.47
C THR A 228 24.48 0.68 -2.61
N PRO A 229 24.92 1.80 -3.21
CA PRO A 229 25.37 2.97 -2.44
C PRO A 229 24.30 3.55 -1.50
N MET A 230 23.03 3.12 -1.61
CA MET A 230 21.92 3.52 -0.76
C MET A 230 21.60 2.51 0.36
N LYS A 231 22.55 1.65 0.74
CA LYS A 231 22.35 0.62 1.78
C LYS A 231 21.93 1.17 3.15
N ASP A 232 22.30 2.42 3.46
CA ASP A 232 22.04 3.08 4.74
C ASP A 232 20.74 3.92 4.73
N ARG A 233 19.97 3.90 3.62
CA ARG A 233 18.68 4.59 3.55
C ARG A 233 17.66 3.93 4.48
N PRO A 234 16.76 4.72 5.11
CA PRO A 234 15.76 4.16 6.00
C PRO A 234 14.80 3.25 5.24
N LEU A 235 14.30 2.21 5.93
CA LEU A 235 13.26 1.33 5.39
C LEU A 235 11.84 1.89 5.57
N GLU A 236 11.70 3.00 6.27
CA GLU A 236 10.45 3.71 6.52
C GLU A 236 10.65 5.21 6.35
N GLY A 237 9.71 5.89 5.70
CA GLY A 237 9.75 7.33 5.57
C GLY A 237 8.58 7.88 4.76
N TYR A 238 8.62 9.18 4.48
CA TYR A 238 7.57 9.86 3.74
C TYR A 238 7.57 9.48 2.26
N ILE A 239 6.40 9.63 1.64
CA ILE A 239 6.23 9.65 0.18
C ILE A 239 6.17 11.10 -0.26
N GLY A 240 6.72 11.42 -1.43
CA GLY A 240 6.53 12.75 -1.99
C GLY A 240 6.64 12.85 -3.49
N LEU A 241 6.24 14.02 -4.00
CA LEU A 241 6.28 14.38 -5.40
C LEU A 241 7.04 15.70 -5.54
N GLN A 242 8.04 15.72 -6.41
CA GLN A 242 8.93 16.87 -6.54
C GLN A 242 8.33 18.01 -7.36
N ASP A 243 8.47 19.23 -6.83
CA ASP A 243 8.39 20.47 -7.58
C ASP A 243 9.81 20.92 -7.96
N HIS A 244 10.17 20.80 -9.25
CA HIS A 244 11.49 21.19 -9.77
C HIS A 244 11.59 22.70 -10.15
N GLY A 245 10.58 23.52 -9.82
CA GLY A 245 10.52 24.94 -10.11
C GLY A 245 10.18 25.28 -11.57
N GLU A 246 10.09 26.57 -11.89
CA GLU A 246 9.70 27.07 -13.21
C GLU A 246 10.73 26.72 -14.32
N PRO A 247 10.28 26.31 -15.52
CA PRO A 247 8.90 25.99 -15.88
C PRO A 247 8.51 24.57 -15.44
N ASN A 248 7.42 24.43 -14.68
CA ASN A 248 6.78 23.14 -14.43
C ASN A 248 5.29 23.23 -14.74
N ASN A 249 4.81 22.33 -15.58
CA ASN A 249 3.40 22.16 -15.95
C ASN A 249 3.08 20.66 -15.96
N LEU A 250 3.48 20.00 -14.88
CA LEU A 250 3.44 18.56 -14.73
C LEU A 250 2.25 18.17 -13.87
N TYR A 251 1.58 17.10 -14.24
CA TYR A 251 0.36 16.65 -13.56
C TYR A 251 0.57 15.30 -12.91
N PHE A 252 0.01 15.12 -11.73
CA PHE A 252 -0.09 13.86 -11.02
C PHE A 252 -1.55 13.46 -10.82
N ARG A 253 -1.85 12.16 -10.81
CA ARG A 253 -3.17 11.63 -10.42
C ARG A 253 -3.06 10.18 -9.95
N ASN A 254 -4.17 9.63 -9.48
CA ASN A 254 -4.27 8.22 -9.06
C ASN A 254 -3.15 7.83 -8.08
N ILE A 255 -2.81 8.71 -7.14
CA ILE A 255 -1.75 8.48 -6.15
C ILE A 255 -2.33 7.56 -5.08
N LYS A 256 -1.98 6.28 -5.12
CA LYS A 256 -2.56 5.23 -4.25
C LYS A 256 -1.45 4.38 -3.66
N ILE A 257 -1.66 3.90 -2.45
CA ILE A 257 -0.71 3.05 -1.74
C ILE A 257 -1.40 1.81 -1.18
N LYS A 258 -0.73 0.66 -1.24
CA LYS A 258 -1.12 -0.56 -0.54
C LYS A 258 0.03 -0.93 0.40
N GLU A 259 -0.19 -0.86 1.70
CA GLU A 259 0.78 -1.31 2.69
C GLU A 259 0.93 -2.84 2.62
N LEU A 260 2.11 -3.36 2.93
CA LEU A 260 2.43 -4.80 2.93
C LEU A 260 2.61 -5.36 4.35
#